data_AF-A0A3P7XIK8-F1
#
_entry.id   AF-A0A3P7XIK8-F1
#
_cell.length_a   1.000
_cell.length_b   1.000
_cell.length_c   1.000
_cell.angle_alpha   90.00
_cell.angle_beta   90.00
_cell.angle_gamma   90.00
#
_symmetry.space_group_name_H-M   'P 1'
#
loop_
_entity.id
_entity.type
_entity.pdbx_description
1 polymer ?
#
loop_
_entity_poly.entity_id
_entity_poly.type
_entity_poly.pdbx_seq_one_letter_code
_entity_poly.pdbx_strand_id
1 'polypeptide(L)'
;MNPRLKAAHANSTRKQLKTITGCLSIVNVTSSTTGKNGTSPFEELDLTNLAKIDYDDALCGDIFALRIMRNKFLRRIDFNENLTLNGEKMGFNENEHSFLQGYFIRMNSAGGKIYFGGNPNTTFLWSDPKDCAQEDPVELLRNCTNLIGPVFLGNISPELNRRFTFELIKRIYGQLIIRSTNVDLDDYGYLTIIADHKDAVIIENNKDLRGITALTKMNITLSDKFPKEASENWKPVVVRNNGKICLKSRRDEENVRKRVSTLLQFSDFCRDRCAGGIVTDLTSLQSCRIVMGGLTIKDYDCE
;
A
#
# COMPACT_ATOMS: atom_id res chain seq x y z
N MET A 1 22.09 -39.85 -60.21
CA MET A 1 22.69 -39.59 -58.90
C MET A 1 22.56 -38.10 -58.57
N ASN A 2 21.67 -37.72 -57.65
CA ASN A 2 21.98 -36.74 -56.59
C ASN A 2 20.86 -36.82 -55.53
N PRO A 3 21.14 -37.37 -54.34
CA PRO A 3 20.13 -37.55 -53.30
C PRO A 3 19.95 -36.27 -52.47
N ARG A 4 18.69 -36.03 -52.11
CA ARG A 4 18.22 -35.48 -50.82
C ARG A 4 19.24 -34.72 -49.98
N LEU A 5 18.97 -33.43 -49.78
CA LEU A 5 18.74 -32.89 -48.44
C LEU A 5 17.98 -31.57 -48.58
N LYS A 6 16.65 -31.71 -48.57
CA LYS A 6 15.75 -30.67 -48.08
C LYS A 6 16.27 -30.27 -46.69
N ALA A 7 16.85 -29.08 -46.59
CA ALA A 7 16.95 -28.40 -45.31
C ALA A 7 15.52 -27.99 -44.91
N ALA A 8 14.78 -28.98 -44.39
CA ALA A 8 13.67 -28.73 -43.49
C ALA A 8 14.29 -28.13 -42.21
N HIS A 9 14.66 -26.87 -42.24
CA HIS A 9 14.92 -26.11 -41.03
C HIS A 9 13.60 -25.55 -40.53
N ALA A 10 12.95 -26.42 -39.76
CA ALA A 10 12.17 -26.09 -38.58
C ALA A 10 11.38 -24.78 -38.67
N ASN A 11 10.10 -24.90 -39.03
CA ASN A 11 9.04 -24.19 -38.33
C ASN A 11 9.23 -24.43 -36.81
N SER A 12 10.11 -23.66 -36.20
CA SER A 12 10.02 -23.37 -34.78
C SER A 12 8.80 -22.48 -34.63
N THR A 13 7.61 -23.08 -34.59
CA THR A 13 6.50 -22.54 -33.82
C THR A 13 7.00 -22.37 -32.39
N ARG A 14 7.73 -21.28 -32.13
CA ARG A 14 7.92 -20.75 -30.78
C ARG A 14 6.49 -20.60 -30.28
N LYS A 15 6.09 -21.44 -29.33
CA LYS A 15 4.83 -21.23 -28.60
C LYS A 15 4.92 -19.81 -28.04
N GLN A 16 4.25 -18.87 -28.69
CA GLN A 16 4.16 -17.50 -28.22
C GLN A 16 3.27 -17.54 -26.97
N LEU A 17 3.80 -17.05 -25.86
CA LEU A 17 3.12 -17.06 -24.58
C LEU A 17 1.85 -16.20 -24.68
N LYS A 18 0.67 -16.83 -24.63
CA LYS A 18 -0.64 -16.15 -24.71
C LYS A 18 -1.28 -15.89 -23.36
N THR A 19 -1.03 -16.75 -22.38
CA THR A 19 -1.67 -16.68 -21.06
C THR A 19 -0.67 -17.03 -19.97
N ILE A 20 -0.73 -16.30 -18.86
CA ILE A 20 -0.02 -16.59 -17.62
C ILE A 20 -1.06 -16.85 -16.54
N THR A 21 -0.89 -17.93 -15.76
CA THR A 21 -1.58 -18.11 -14.46
C THR A 21 -0.57 -17.78 -13.37
N GLY A 22 -0.91 -16.86 -12.46
CA GLY A 22 0.03 -16.16 -11.58
C GLY A 22 0.33 -14.74 -12.09
N CYS A 23 1.55 -14.26 -11.91
CA CYS A 23 1.96 -12.87 -12.20
C CYS A 23 3.20 -12.83 -13.07
N LEU A 24 3.38 -11.69 -13.73
CA LEU A 24 4.57 -11.39 -14.52
C LEU A 24 5.36 -10.26 -13.85
N SER A 25 6.59 -10.55 -13.43
CA SER A 25 7.52 -9.57 -12.88
C SER A 25 8.77 -9.46 -13.75
N ILE A 26 9.02 -8.29 -14.32
CA ILE A 26 10.21 -7.93 -15.10
C ILE A 26 10.94 -6.82 -14.35
N VAL A 27 11.89 -7.24 -13.52
CA VAL A 27 12.55 -6.37 -12.53
C VAL A 27 14.07 -6.47 -12.66
N ASN A 28 14.77 -5.35 -12.48
CA ASN A 28 16.24 -5.28 -12.41
C ASN A 28 16.97 -5.86 -13.64
N VAL A 29 16.39 -5.77 -14.84
CA VAL A 29 17.09 -6.21 -16.05
C VAL A 29 18.24 -5.24 -16.35
N THR A 30 19.46 -5.73 -16.16
CA THR A 30 20.72 -4.95 -16.24
C THR A 30 21.69 -5.45 -17.31
N SER A 31 21.48 -6.64 -17.91
CA SER A 31 22.32 -7.22 -18.98
C SER A 31 21.51 -8.08 -19.96
N SER A 32 22.10 -8.41 -21.13
CA SER A 32 21.52 -9.23 -22.21
C SER A 32 22.46 -10.37 -22.61
N THR A 33 21.90 -11.53 -23.02
CA THR A 33 22.61 -12.76 -23.42
C THR A 33 22.93 -12.88 -24.92
N THR A 34 22.75 -11.84 -25.73
CA THR A 34 23.17 -11.87 -27.15
C THR A 34 24.33 -10.92 -27.38
N GLY A 35 25.55 -11.48 -27.35
CA GLY A 35 26.81 -10.75 -27.43
C GLY A 35 27.08 -10.06 -28.76
N LYS A 36 26.70 -8.79 -28.89
CA LYS A 36 27.32 -7.82 -29.80
C LYS A 36 27.45 -6.45 -29.14
N ASN A 37 28.65 -5.88 -29.20
CA ASN A 37 28.96 -4.55 -28.65
C ASN A 37 28.29 -3.44 -29.48
N GLY A 38 27.62 -2.48 -28.82
CA GLY A 38 27.29 -1.17 -29.40
C GLY A 38 25.81 -0.79 -29.54
N THR A 39 24.85 -1.67 -29.27
CA THR A 39 23.40 -1.35 -29.22
C THR A 39 22.74 -2.14 -28.08
N SER A 40 22.06 -1.46 -27.16
CA SER A 40 21.49 -2.08 -25.95
C SER A 40 20.14 -2.74 -26.29
N PRO A 41 19.89 -4.05 -26.08
CA PRO A 41 18.72 -4.71 -26.67
C PRO A 41 17.52 -4.92 -25.73
N PHE A 42 17.57 -4.51 -24.46
CA PHE A 42 16.36 -4.43 -23.61
C PHE A 42 15.79 -3.01 -23.62
N GLU A 43 15.87 -2.35 -24.77
CA GLU A 43 15.23 -1.06 -25.01
C GLU A 43 13.74 -1.22 -25.32
N GLU A 44 13.34 -2.37 -25.88
CA GLU A 44 11.95 -2.66 -26.24
C GLU A 44 11.48 -3.99 -25.63
N LEU A 45 10.25 -4.01 -25.12
CA LEU A 45 9.57 -5.20 -24.60
C LEU A 45 8.27 -5.41 -25.39
N ASP A 46 8.20 -6.50 -26.14
CA ASP A 46 7.02 -6.86 -26.94
C ASP A 46 6.16 -7.90 -26.18
N LEU A 47 5.02 -7.44 -25.68
CA LEU A 47 3.96 -8.24 -25.04
C LEU A 47 2.70 -8.30 -25.92
N THR A 48 2.80 -8.05 -27.22
CA THR A 48 1.65 -8.09 -28.15
C THR A 48 1.01 -9.47 -28.29
N ASN A 49 1.74 -10.53 -27.94
CA ASN A 49 1.19 -11.89 -27.95
C ASN A 49 0.54 -12.31 -26.62
N LEU A 50 0.82 -11.58 -25.52
CA LEU A 50 0.25 -11.87 -24.21
C LEU A 50 -1.17 -11.34 -24.15
N ALA A 51 -2.15 -12.25 -24.17
CA ALA A 51 -3.57 -11.91 -24.18
C ALA A 51 -4.19 -11.90 -22.77
N LYS A 52 -3.66 -12.68 -21.83
CA LYS A 52 -4.22 -12.78 -20.48
C LYS A 52 -3.16 -13.00 -19.40
N ILE A 53 -3.30 -12.33 -18.26
CA ILE A 53 -2.71 -12.74 -16.99
C ILE A 53 -3.85 -13.04 -16.02
N ASP A 54 -3.90 -14.28 -15.57
CA ASP A 54 -4.85 -14.81 -14.59
C ASP A 54 -4.12 -14.85 -13.25
N TYR A 55 -4.18 -13.74 -12.52
CA TYR A 55 -3.53 -13.59 -11.23
C TYR A 55 -4.01 -14.65 -10.25
N ASP A 56 -3.04 -15.26 -9.58
CA ASP A 56 -3.22 -16.27 -8.55
C ASP A 56 -2.29 -15.89 -7.40
N ASP A 57 -2.87 -15.58 -6.24
CA ASP A 57 -2.14 -15.14 -5.05
C ASP A 57 -1.27 -16.23 -4.46
N ALA A 58 -1.64 -17.51 -4.61
CA ALA A 58 -0.83 -18.64 -4.20
C ALA A 58 0.43 -18.78 -5.05
N LEU A 59 0.40 -18.27 -6.29
CA LEU A 59 1.54 -18.29 -7.22
C LEU A 59 2.32 -16.97 -7.25
N CYS A 60 1.82 -15.92 -6.59
CA CYS A 60 2.39 -14.59 -6.63
C CYS A 60 3.04 -14.17 -5.32
N GLY A 61 4.31 -13.80 -5.41
CA GLY A 61 5.04 -13.22 -4.27
C GLY A 61 4.71 -11.75 -4.00
N ASP A 62 3.87 -11.11 -4.81
CA ASP A 62 3.55 -9.70 -4.75
C ASP A 62 2.12 -9.44 -5.26
N ILE A 63 1.58 -8.26 -4.96
CA ILE A 63 0.19 -7.85 -5.25
C ILE A 63 -0.05 -7.46 -6.72
N PHE A 64 0.97 -7.54 -7.57
CA PHE A 64 0.90 -7.08 -8.95
C PHE A 64 0.75 -8.25 -9.92
N ALA A 65 -0.32 -8.25 -10.70
CA ALA A 65 -0.46 -9.16 -11.84
C ALA A 65 0.62 -8.91 -12.91
N LEU A 66 0.96 -7.63 -13.13
CA LEU A 66 2.10 -7.23 -13.96
C LEU A 66 2.94 -6.16 -13.25
N ARG A 67 4.22 -6.45 -13.08
CA ARG A 67 5.21 -5.57 -12.48
C ARG A 67 6.40 -5.41 -13.43
N ILE A 68 6.62 -4.21 -13.95
CA ILE A 68 7.76 -3.87 -14.82
C ILE A 68 8.47 -2.66 -14.23
N MET A 69 9.67 -2.85 -13.69
CA MET A 69 10.38 -1.75 -13.05
C MET A 69 11.89 -1.98 -12.97
N ARG A 70 12.65 -0.93 -12.65
CA ARG A 70 14.12 -1.01 -12.47
C ARG A 70 14.86 -1.59 -13.69
N ASN A 71 14.26 -1.49 -14.88
CA ASN A 71 14.89 -1.91 -16.12
C ASN A 71 15.72 -0.75 -16.68
N LYS A 72 17.05 -0.87 -16.66
CA LYS A 72 17.97 0.26 -16.88
C LYS A 72 17.84 0.88 -18.28
N PHE A 73 17.56 0.05 -19.27
CA PHE A 73 17.56 0.45 -20.69
C PHE A 73 16.17 0.46 -21.32
N LEU A 74 15.12 0.00 -20.61
CA LEU A 74 13.79 -0.14 -21.18
C LEU A 74 13.19 1.23 -21.52
N ARG A 75 12.88 1.42 -22.80
CA ARG A 75 12.36 2.65 -23.40
C ARG A 75 11.00 2.45 -24.06
N ARG A 76 10.64 1.23 -24.44
CA ARG A 76 9.38 0.92 -25.10
C ARG A 76 8.77 -0.37 -24.58
N ILE A 77 7.46 -0.36 -24.37
CA ILE A 77 6.68 -1.57 -24.10
C ILE A 77 5.47 -1.57 -25.02
N ASP A 78 5.28 -2.65 -25.76
CA ASP A 78 4.15 -2.85 -26.66
C ASP A 78 3.24 -3.94 -26.09
N PHE A 79 1.97 -3.60 -25.84
CA PHE A 79 0.99 -4.52 -25.28
C PHE A 79 -0.03 -4.99 -26.32
N ASN A 80 -0.55 -6.21 -26.12
CA ASN A 80 -1.72 -6.70 -26.84
C ASN A 80 -2.91 -5.76 -26.60
N GLU A 81 -3.65 -5.43 -27.65
CA GLU A 81 -4.85 -4.59 -27.61
C GLU A 81 -5.95 -5.10 -26.67
N ASN A 82 -6.03 -6.42 -26.50
CA ASN A 82 -7.04 -7.13 -25.72
C ASN A 82 -6.44 -7.79 -24.46
N LEU A 83 -5.27 -7.32 -23.99
CA LEU A 83 -4.66 -7.83 -22.76
C LEU A 83 -5.66 -7.72 -21.60
N THR A 84 -6.07 -8.86 -21.09
CA THR A 84 -6.96 -8.96 -19.94
C THR A 84 -6.15 -9.32 -18.70
N LEU A 85 -6.25 -8.51 -17.65
CA LEU A 85 -5.90 -8.99 -16.32
C LEU A 85 -7.18 -9.48 -15.66
N ASN A 86 -7.15 -10.72 -15.21
CA ASN A 86 -8.13 -11.23 -14.28
C ASN A 86 -7.39 -11.53 -12.99
N GLY A 87 -7.96 -11.13 -11.87
CA GLY A 87 -7.65 -11.59 -10.54
C GLY A 87 -9.00 -11.83 -9.88
N GLU A 88 -9.17 -12.94 -9.19
CA GLU A 88 -10.49 -13.26 -8.65
C GLU A 88 -11.03 -12.17 -7.71
N LYS A 89 -12.35 -11.97 -7.81
CA LYS A 89 -13.17 -11.01 -7.05
C LYS A 89 -13.63 -11.67 -5.75
N MET A 90 -13.51 -11.05 -4.58
CA MET A 90 -14.52 -11.28 -3.53
C MET A 90 -14.55 -10.12 -2.52
N GLY A 91 -15.76 -9.59 -2.34
CA GLY A 91 -16.03 -8.40 -1.53
C GLY A 91 -16.30 -8.71 -0.07
N PHE A 92 -16.50 -7.62 0.67
CA PHE A 92 -16.42 -7.38 2.12
C PHE A 92 -17.14 -8.30 3.16
N ASN A 93 -17.47 -9.58 2.92
CA ASN A 93 -17.86 -10.56 3.98
C ASN A 93 -17.78 -12.03 3.56
N GLU A 94 -17.38 -12.93 4.50
CA GLU A 94 -17.20 -14.42 4.60
C GLU A 94 -16.81 -15.20 3.32
N ASN A 95 -17.36 -14.75 2.21
CA ASN A 95 -17.04 -14.84 0.80
C ASN A 95 -16.10 -13.66 0.36
N GLU A 96 -14.89 -13.55 0.95
CA GLU A 96 -13.90 -12.48 0.70
C GLU A 96 -12.58 -12.96 0.04
N HIS A 97 -12.18 -12.38 -1.11
CA HIS A 97 -10.93 -12.57 -1.87
C HIS A 97 -10.42 -11.14 -1.98
N SER A 98 -9.28 -10.90 -1.37
CA SER A 98 -8.54 -9.66 -1.46
C SER A 98 -8.37 -9.22 -2.92
N PHE A 99 -9.09 -8.17 -3.31
CA PHE A 99 -8.88 -7.50 -4.57
C PHE A 99 -7.50 -6.88 -4.58
N LEU A 100 -6.71 -7.18 -5.62
CA LEU A 100 -5.67 -6.30 -6.13
C LEU A 100 -5.26 -6.69 -7.54
N GLN A 101 -5.88 -6.07 -8.53
CA GLN A 101 -5.38 -6.09 -9.90
C GLN A 101 -4.84 -4.70 -10.20
N GLY A 102 -3.54 -4.61 -10.42
CA GLY A 102 -2.86 -3.38 -10.80
C GLY A 102 -1.65 -3.69 -11.65
N TYR A 103 -1.40 -2.84 -12.63
CA TYR A 103 -0.14 -2.78 -13.35
C TYR A 103 0.77 -1.82 -12.60
N PHE A 104 1.96 -2.28 -12.19
CA PHE A 104 3.01 -1.34 -11.81
C PHE A 104 4.07 -1.31 -12.89
N ILE A 105 4.11 -0.22 -13.67
CA ILE A 105 5.07 -0.04 -14.76
C ILE A 105 5.82 1.26 -14.54
N ARG A 106 7.04 1.16 -14.01
CA ARG A 106 7.96 2.30 -13.96
C ARG A 106 8.86 2.28 -15.18
N MET A 107 8.68 3.27 -16.05
CA MET A 107 9.67 3.59 -17.08
C MET A 107 10.83 4.36 -16.44
N ASN A 108 12.03 3.78 -16.44
CA ASN A 108 13.20 4.43 -15.85
C ASN A 108 13.74 5.59 -16.71
N SER A 109 13.44 5.61 -18.02
CA SER A 109 13.83 6.71 -18.90
C SER A 109 12.71 7.75 -18.99
N ALA A 110 13.05 9.03 -18.81
CA ALA A 110 12.12 10.16 -18.99
C ALA A 110 11.46 10.22 -20.39
N GLY A 111 12.05 9.57 -21.40
CA GLY A 111 11.51 9.46 -22.76
C GLY A 111 10.86 8.10 -23.08
N GLY A 112 10.57 7.28 -22.06
CA GLY A 112 9.96 5.98 -22.25
C GLY A 112 8.53 6.09 -22.78
N LYS A 113 8.13 5.16 -23.66
CA LYS A 113 6.79 5.10 -24.24
C LYS A 113 6.14 3.75 -23.98
N ILE A 114 4.85 3.78 -23.69
CA ILE A 114 4.02 2.58 -23.52
C ILE A 114 2.97 2.63 -24.63
N TYR A 115 2.89 1.57 -25.42
CA TYR A 115 1.93 1.44 -26.50
C TYR A 115 0.97 0.31 -26.18
N PHE A 116 -0.31 0.62 -26.25
CA PHE A 116 -1.36 -0.39 -26.26
C PHE A 116 -1.90 -0.43 -27.69
N GLY A 117 -1.98 -1.62 -28.29
CA GLY A 117 -2.54 -1.78 -29.65
C GLY A 117 -4.02 -1.38 -29.76
N GLY A 118 -4.69 -1.15 -28.62
CA GLY A 118 -6.07 -0.72 -28.48
C GLY A 118 -6.26 0.07 -27.19
N ASN A 119 -7.50 0.33 -26.78
CA ASN A 119 -7.77 1.00 -25.50
C ASN A 119 -7.75 -0.06 -24.39
N PRO A 120 -6.68 -0.16 -23.58
CA PRO A 120 -6.60 -1.22 -22.60
C PRO A 120 -7.74 -1.04 -21.61
N ASN A 121 -8.44 -2.13 -21.31
CA ASN A 121 -9.54 -2.14 -20.34
C ASN A 121 -8.98 -2.14 -18.91
N THR A 122 -7.98 -1.29 -18.66
CA THR A 122 -7.13 -1.35 -17.49
C THR A 122 -6.81 0.05 -17.00
N THR A 123 -6.96 0.25 -15.71
CA THR A 123 -7.39 1.54 -15.19
C THR A 123 -6.25 2.32 -14.48
N PHE A 124 -5.04 1.74 -14.32
CA PHE A 124 -3.96 2.36 -13.52
C PHE A 124 -2.56 2.10 -14.06
N LEU A 125 -1.85 3.17 -14.39
CA LEU A 125 -0.44 3.19 -14.76
C LEU A 125 0.29 4.14 -13.81
N TRP A 126 1.17 3.60 -12.96
CA TRP A 126 2.07 4.40 -12.14
C TRP A 126 3.40 4.59 -12.84
N SER A 127 3.52 5.69 -13.60
CA SER A 127 4.71 6.03 -14.36
C SER A 127 5.40 7.32 -13.90
N ASP A 128 4.98 7.92 -12.77
CA ASP A 128 5.65 9.10 -12.22
C ASP A 128 7.06 8.70 -11.73
N PRO A 129 8.14 9.41 -12.15
CA PRO A 129 9.49 9.18 -11.66
C PRO A 129 9.64 9.28 -10.13
N LYS A 130 8.69 9.88 -9.42
CA LYS A 130 8.65 10.03 -7.95
C LYS A 130 7.88 8.93 -7.23
N ASP A 131 7.23 8.02 -7.97
CA ASP A 131 6.54 6.86 -7.40
C ASP A 131 7.55 5.74 -7.15
N CYS A 132 7.70 5.30 -5.90
CA CYS A 132 8.65 4.26 -5.50
C CYS A 132 7.95 2.99 -5.03
N ALA A 133 8.67 1.87 -5.04
CA ALA A 133 8.35 0.72 -4.21
C ALA A 133 9.31 0.71 -3.01
N GLN A 134 8.89 0.19 -1.85
CA GLN A 134 9.68 0.24 -0.62
C GLN A 134 11.08 -0.35 -0.78
N GLU A 135 11.21 -1.40 -1.60
CA GLU A 135 12.44 -2.14 -1.87
C GLU A 135 13.28 -1.53 -3.00
N ASP A 136 12.99 -0.29 -3.43
CA ASP A 136 13.79 0.43 -4.42
C ASP A 136 15.21 0.71 -3.92
N PRO A 137 16.22 0.70 -4.82
CA PRO A 137 17.55 1.19 -4.50
C PRO A 137 17.52 2.61 -3.93
N VAL A 138 18.49 2.91 -3.04
CA VAL A 138 18.59 4.19 -2.32
C VAL A 138 18.54 5.39 -3.27
N GLU A 139 19.18 5.29 -4.44
CA GLU A 139 19.22 6.35 -5.45
C GLU A 139 17.83 6.71 -5.98
N LEU A 140 16.92 5.73 -6.10
CA LEU A 140 15.54 5.96 -6.55
C LEU A 140 14.68 6.46 -5.40
N LEU A 141 14.89 5.92 -4.20
CA LEU A 141 14.20 6.41 -3.01
C LEU A 141 14.49 7.89 -2.79
N ARG A 142 15.67 8.40 -3.17
CA ARG A 142 16.09 9.80 -2.96
C ARG A 142 15.21 10.90 -3.59
N ASN A 143 14.32 10.57 -4.52
CA ASN A 143 13.37 11.55 -5.07
C ASN A 143 11.92 11.13 -4.84
N CYS A 144 11.71 10.13 -3.98
CA CYS A 144 10.41 9.57 -3.74
C CYS A 144 9.48 10.55 -3.02
N THR A 145 8.26 10.65 -3.53
CA THR A 145 7.16 11.33 -2.82
C THR A 145 5.95 10.44 -2.60
N ASN A 146 5.81 9.36 -3.36
CA ASN A 146 4.73 8.38 -3.17
C ASN A 146 5.29 6.96 -3.15
N LEU A 147 4.69 6.08 -2.36
CA LEU A 147 4.99 4.65 -2.36
C LEU A 147 3.85 3.87 -3.01
N ILE A 148 4.19 2.87 -3.81
CA ILE A 148 3.26 1.96 -4.46
C ILE A 148 3.46 0.56 -3.88
N GLY A 149 2.35 -0.08 -3.52
CA GLY A 149 2.29 -1.39 -2.90
C GLY A 149 2.35 -1.36 -1.37
N PRO A 150 2.42 -2.53 -0.73
CA PRO A 150 2.42 -2.64 0.72
C PRO A 150 3.70 -2.06 1.33
N VAL A 151 3.53 -1.24 2.37
CA VAL A 151 4.61 -0.57 3.08
C VAL A 151 4.73 -1.13 4.49
N PHE A 152 5.82 -1.83 4.78
CA PHE A 152 6.12 -2.41 6.09
C PHE A 152 7.04 -1.48 6.88
N LEU A 153 6.48 -0.68 7.81
CA LEU A 153 7.26 0.31 8.59
C LEU A 153 8.37 -0.31 9.44
N GLY A 154 8.20 -1.55 9.90
CA GLY A 154 9.25 -2.28 10.63
C GLY A 154 10.45 -2.71 9.78
N ASN A 155 10.38 -2.57 8.45
CA ASN A 155 11.39 -3.06 7.51
C ASN A 155 11.74 -2.03 6.42
N ILE A 156 11.69 -0.74 6.75
CA ILE A 156 12.07 0.33 5.83
C ILE A 156 13.58 0.57 5.85
N SER A 157 14.15 0.92 4.69
CA SER A 157 15.56 1.31 4.60
C SER A 157 15.81 2.63 5.36
N PRO A 158 17.06 2.91 5.78
CA PRO A 158 17.40 4.17 6.45
C PRO A 158 17.05 5.42 5.62
N GLU A 159 17.22 5.35 4.29
CA GLU A 159 16.83 6.44 3.40
C GLU A 159 15.32 6.66 3.43
N LEU A 160 14.52 5.59 3.33
CA LEU A 160 13.07 5.72 3.36
C LEU A 160 12.56 6.21 4.73
N ASN A 161 13.15 5.72 5.82
CA ASN A 161 12.87 6.22 7.17
C ASN A 161 13.10 7.73 7.26
N ARG A 162 14.25 8.21 6.75
CA ARG A 162 14.56 9.64 6.69
C ARG A 162 13.47 10.42 5.94
N ARG A 163 12.92 9.87 4.86
CA ARG A 163 11.83 10.54 4.12
C ARG A 163 10.55 10.65 4.91
N PHE A 164 10.19 9.62 5.67
CA PHE A 164 9.04 9.69 6.57
C PHE A 164 9.26 10.73 7.67
N THR A 165 10.46 10.77 8.28
CA THR A 165 10.81 11.76 9.32
C THR A 165 10.71 13.20 8.83
N PHE A 166 11.12 13.48 7.59
CA PHE A 166 11.01 14.82 6.98
C PHE A 166 9.69 15.04 6.23
N GLU A 167 8.71 14.15 6.42
CA GLU A 167 7.40 14.19 5.78
C GLU A 167 7.43 14.25 4.24
N LEU A 168 8.47 13.72 3.59
CA LEU A 168 8.62 13.80 2.13
C LEU A 168 7.76 12.78 1.39
N ILE A 169 7.46 11.62 2.01
CA ILE A 169 6.50 10.65 1.47
C ILE A 169 5.10 11.12 1.80
N LYS A 170 4.34 11.58 0.81
CA LYS A 170 2.98 12.11 1.04
C LYS A 170 1.89 11.07 0.90
N ARG A 171 2.08 10.09 0.02
CA ARG A 171 1.05 9.10 -0.31
C ARG A 171 1.58 7.68 -0.32
N ILE A 172 0.72 6.75 0.09
CA ILE A 172 0.89 5.31 -0.11
C ILE A 172 -0.30 4.83 -0.93
N TYR A 173 -0.05 4.33 -2.14
CA TYR A 173 -1.02 3.62 -2.96
C TYR A 173 -0.86 2.13 -2.63
N GLY A 174 -1.65 1.65 -1.69
CA GLY A 174 -1.32 0.39 -1.04
C GLY A 174 -1.88 0.27 0.37
N GLN A 175 -1.21 -0.59 1.13
CA GLN A 175 -1.44 -0.78 2.55
C GLN A 175 -0.28 -0.22 3.37
N LEU A 176 -0.59 0.37 4.52
CA LEU A 176 0.40 0.69 5.56
C LEU A 176 0.40 -0.42 6.62
N ILE A 177 1.53 -1.10 6.79
CA ILE A 177 1.66 -2.27 7.66
C ILE A 177 2.66 -1.96 8.78
N ILE A 178 2.18 -1.99 10.01
CA ILE A 178 2.92 -1.71 11.23
C ILE A 178 2.87 -2.98 12.08
N ARG A 179 3.89 -3.81 11.92
CA ARG A 179 3.95 -5.11 12.57
C ARG A 179 5.23 -5.26 13.38
N SER A 180 5.09 -5.69 14.63
CA SER A 180 6.21 -6.07 15.50
C SER A 180 7.32 -5.02 15.57
N THR A 181 6.94 -3.75 15.59
CA THR A 181 7.86 -2.61 15.59
C THR A 181 7.49 -1.61 16.67
N ASN A 182 8.48 -0.84 17.15
CA ASN A 182 8.26 0.25 18.09
C ASN A 182 8.28 1.57 17.31
N VAL A 183 7.09 2.05 16.94
CA VAL A 183 6.91 3.31 16.22
C VAL A 183 5.91 4.18 16.95
N ASP A 184 6.15 5.49 16.96
CA ASP A 184 5.12 6.45 17.32
C ASP A 184 4.22 6.67 16.10
N LEU A 185 2.93 6.36 16.22
CA LEU A 185 2.01 6.49 15.09
C LEU A 185 1.73 7.96 14.76
N ASP A 186 1.90 8.87 15.73
CA ASP A 186 1.62 10.29 15.55
C ASP A 186 2.52 10.93 14.48
N ASP A 187 3.74 10.40 14.28
CA ASP A 187 4.66 10.80 13.21
C ASP A 187 4.09 10.56 11.81
N TYR A 188 3.11 9.67 11.65
CA TYR A 188 2.56 9.27 10.36
C TYR A 188 1.16 9.85 10.10
N GLY A 189 0.65 10.69 11.00
CA GLY A 189 -0.71 11.26 10.91
C GLY A 189 -0.96 12.10 9.65
N TYR A 190 0.08 12.60 8.99
CA TYR A 190 0.00 13.41 7.77
C TYR A 190 -0.18 12.59 6.49
N LEU A 191 -0.02 11.26 6.55
CA LEU A 191 -0.03 10.42 5.36
C LEU A 191 -1.44 10.34 4.74
N THR A 192 -1.45 10.29 3.41
CA THR A 192 -2.62 9.86 2.64
C THR A 192 -2.44 8.41 2.21
N ILE A 193 -3.36 7.54 2.59
CA ILE A 193 -3.39 6.13 2.18
C ILE A 193 -4.51 5.96 1.17
N ILE A 194 -4.15 5.61 -0.05
CA ILE A 194 -5.07 5.24 -1.12
C ILE A 194 -5.08 3.72 -1.16
N ALA A 195 -6.04 3.15 -0.44
CA ALA A 195 -6.15 1.73 -0.21
C ALA A 195 -6.54 1.01 -1.49
N ASP A 196 -5.70 0.08 -1.86
CA ASP A 196 -5.94 -0.86 -2.94
C ASP A 196 -6.49 -2.19 -2.41
N HIS A 197 -6.57 -2.33 -1.08
CA HIS A 197 -7.13 -3.44 -0.32
C HIS A 197 -8.18 -2.93 0.70
N LYS A 198 -9.07 -3.82 1.17
CA LYS A 198 -10.06 -3.48 2.21
C LYS A 198 -9.42 -2.99 3.52
N ASP A 199 -8.30 -3.60 3.89
CA ASP A 199 -7.56 -3.25 5.10
C ASP A 199 -6.44 -2.28 4.67
N ALA A 200 -6.70 -0.98 4.71
CA ALA A 200 -5.74 0.05 4.30
C ALA A 200 -4.57 0.19 5.29
N VAL A 201 -4.84 0.03 6.58
CA VAL A 201 -3.82 0.15 7.64
C VAL A 201 -3.91 -1.06 8.55
N ILE A 202 -2.79 -1.77 8.71
CA ILE A 202 -2.70 -2.98 9.54
C ILE A 202 -1.71 -2.70 10.66
N ILE A 203 -2.18 -2.78 11.91
CA ILE A 203 -1.38 -2.55 13.11
C ILE A 203 -1.41 -3.83 13.96
N GLU A 204 -0.30 -4.55 14.02
CA GLU A 204 -0.27 -5.88 14.62
C GLU A 204 0.97 -6.16 15.47
N ASN A 205 0.80 -6.88 16.58
CA ASN A 205 1.90 -7.39 17.39
C ASN A 205 2.87 -6.30 17.93
N ASN A 206 2.41 -5.06 18.11
CA ASN A 206 3.19 -3.96 18.67
C ASN A 206 2.89 -3.85 20.18
N LYS A 207 3.72 -4.47 21.02
CA LYS A 207 3.48 -4.59 22.47
C LYS A 207 3.54 -3.25 23.20
N ASP A 208 4.41 -2.36 22.74
CA ASP A 208 4.64 -1.05 23.37
C ASP A 208 3.82 0.08 22.75
N LEU A 209 2.99 -0.23 21.74
CA LEU A 209 2.13 0.77 21.11
C LEU A 209 1.08 1.27 22.10
N ARG A 210 1.18 2.55 22.46
CA ARG A 210 0.26 3.19 23.42
C ARG A 210 -0.75 4.11 22.74
N GLY A 211 -0.38 4.85 21.70
CA GLY A 211 -1.26 5.79 21.02
C GLY A 211 -1.57 5.38 19.58
N ILE A 212 -2.82 5.57 19.14
CA ILE A 212 -3.22 5.43 17.73
C ILE A 212 -4.07 6.61 17.25
N THR A 213 -4.01 7.75 17.94
CA THR A 213 -4.80 8.95 17.64
C THR A 213 -4.51 9.46 16.22
N ALA A 214 -3.29 9.28 15.72
CA ALA A 214 -2.90 9.56 14.34
C ALA A 214 -3.86 9.01 13.27
N LEU A 215 -4.52 7.87 13.52
CA LEU A 215 -5.49 7.28 12.59
C LEU A 215 -6.67 8.21 12.27
N THR A 216 -6.97 9.14 13.17
CA THR A 216 -8.03 10.15 12.99
C THR A 216 -7.59 11.30 12.10
N LYS A 217 -6.27 11.53 11.99
CA LYS A 217 -5.64 12.58 11.18
C LYS A 217 -5.29 12.09 9.76
N MET A 218 -4.93 10.81 9.63
CA MET A 218 -4.63 10.21 8.33
C MET A 218 -5.81 10.31 7.37
N ASN A 219 -5.52 10.69 6.12
CA ASN A 219 -6.50 10.64 5.05
C ASN A 219 -6.48 9.24 4.43
N ILE A 220 -7.54 8.45 4.63
CA ILE A 220 -7.60 7.07 4.16
C ILE A 220 -8.81 6.93 3.23
N THR A 221 -8.56 6.59 1.97
CA THR A 221 -9.58 6.47 0.93
C THR A 221 -9.42 5.16 0.18
N LEU A 222 -10.51 4.57 -0.31
CA LEU A 222 -10.40 3.49 -1.30
C LEU A 222 -9.90 4.08 -2.63
N SER A 223 -9.11 3.31 -3.36
CA SER A 223 -8.86 3.59 -4.77
C SER A 223 -10.19 3.59 -5.53
N ASP A 224 -10.23 4.42 -6.57
CA ASP A 224 -11.23 4.45 -7.64
C ASP A 224 -11.41 3.11 -8.40
N LYS A 225 -10.57 2.10 -8.13
CA LYS A 225 -10.83 0.70 -8.48
C LYS A 225 -12.07 0.12 -7.82
N PHE A 226 -12.43 0.62 -6.64
CA PHE A 226 -13.56 0.12 -5.88
C PHE A 226 -14.85 0.83 -6.30
N PRO A 227 -16.01 0.13 -6.31
CA PRO A 227 -17.30 0.78 -6.47
C PRO A 227 -17.47 1.90 -5.45
N LYS A 228 -18.15 3.00 -5.82
CA LYS A 228 -18.31 4.16 -4.93
C LYS A 228 -19.04 3.76 -3.64
N GLU A 229 -19.99 2.84 -3.75
CA GLU A 229 -20.78 2.29 -2.66
C GLU A 229 -19.94 1.45 -1.69
N ALA A 230 -18.78 0.92 -2.12
CA ALA A 230 -17.90 0.12 -1.26
C ALA A 230 -17.27 0.95 -0.13
N SER A 231 -17.28 2.28 -0.24
CA SER A 231 -16.83 3.18 0.83
C SER A 231 -17.86 3.32 1.95
N GLU A 232 -19.11 2.93 1.73
CA GLU A 232 -20.17 3.02 2.73
C GLU A 232 -19.93 2.00 3.83
N ASN A 233 -19.82 2.47 5.08
CA ASN A 233 -19.52 1.66 6.27
C ASN A 233 -18.16 0.95 6.24
N TRP A 234 -17.27 1.32 5.32
CA TRP A 234 -15.93 0.75 5.24
C TRP A 234 -15.09 1.13 6.45
N LYS A 235 -14.48 0.12 7.08
CA LYS A 235 -13.58 0.28 8.22
C LYS A 235 -12.15 -0.07 7.81
N PRO A 236 -11.33 0.91 7.42
CA PRO A 236 -10.06 0.67 6.76
C PRO A 236 -8.94 0.12 7.65
N VAL A 237 -9.10 0.12 8.97
CA VAL A 237 -8.00 -0.17 9.90
C VAL A 237 -8.20 -1.50 10.61
N VAL A 238 -7.18 -2.34 10.60
CA VAL A 238 -7.11 -3.58 11.39
C VAL A 238 -6.11 -3.38 12.53
N VAL A 239 -6.55 -3.63 13.77
CA VAL A 239 -5.69 -3.54 14.96
C VAL A 239 -5.79 -4.84 15.77
N ARG A 240 -4.71 -5.63 15.85
CA ARG A 240 -4.73 -6.95 16.53
C ARG A 240 -3.46 -7.20 17.33
N ASN A 241 -3.57 -7.92 18.45
CA ASN A 241 -2.43 -8.39 19.25
C ASN A 241 -1.44 -7.28 19.69
N ASN A 242 -1.92 -6.04 19.87
CA ASN A 242 -1.11 -4.94 20.38
C ASN A 242 -1.25 -4.82 21.91
N GLY A 243 -0.37 -4.02 22.53
CA GLY A 243 -0.56 -3.59 23.91
C GLY A 243 -1.90 -2.86 24.12
N LYS A 244 -2.29 -2.64 25.38
CA LYS A 244 -3.52 -1.89 25.67
C LYS A 244 -3.39 -0.47 25.14
N ILE A 245 -4.17 -0.17 24.10
CA ILE A 245 -4.21 1.16 23.49
C ILE A 245 -4.74 2.15 24.50
N CYS A 246 -4.11 3.31 24.55
CA CYS A 246 -4.37 4.33 25.52
C CYS A 246 -4.60 5.68 24.83
N LEU A 247 -5.85 6.12 24.79
CA LEU A 247 -6.24 7.40 24.21
C LEU A 247 -6.67 8.37 25.32
N LYS A 248 -6.28 9.65 25.17
CA LYS A 248 -6.53 10.68 26.19
C LYS A 248 -8.01 11.07 26.29
N SER A 249 -8.79 10.91 25.22
CA SER A 249 -10.19 11.32 25.17
C SER A 249 -11.14 10.23 24.63
N ARG A 250 -12.38 10.21 25.12
CA ARG A 250 -13.47 9.33 24.61
C ARG A 250 -13.84 9.68 23.17
N ARG A 251 -13.70 10.95 22.80
CA ARG A 251 -13.94 11.42 21.42
C ARG A 251 -12.96 10.75 20.46
N ASP A 252 -11.69 10.61 20.84
CA ASP A 252 -10.69 9.90 20.04
C ASP A 252 -11.00 8.41 19.98
N GLU A 253 -11.42 7.79 21.08
CA GLU A 253 -11.88 6.39 21.08
C GLU A 253 -13.02 6.16 20.10
N GLU A 254 -14.05 7.01 20.12
CA GLU A 254 -15.19 6.94 19.19
C GLU A 254 -14.75 7.13 17.73
N ASN A 255 -13.90 8.12 17.46
CA ASN A 255 -13.39 8.37 16.11
C ASN A 255 -12.53 7.23 15.59
N VAL A 256 -11.69 6.63 16.45
CA VAL A 256 -10.90 5.45 16.10
C VAL A 256 -11.82 4.25 15.86
N ARG A 257 -12.84 4.01 16.71
CA ARG A 257 -13.80 2.89 16.54
C ARG A 257 -14.59 2.96 15.22
N LYS A 258 -14.81 4.16 14.68
CA LYS A 258 -15.45 4.34 13.36
C LYS A 258 -14.57 3.83 12.22
N ARG A 259 -13.24 3.85 12.38
CA ARG A 259 -12.26 3.45 11.34
C ARG A 259 -11.75 2.02 11.51
N VAL A 260 -11.79 1.47 12.73
CA VAL A 260 -11.20 0.17 13.04
C VAL A 260 -12.22 -0.97 12.93
N SER A 261 -11.91 -1.97 12.10
CA SER A 261 -12.75 -3.16 11.85
C SER A 261 -12.68 -4.19 12.98
N THR A 262 -11.58 -4.20 13.75
CA THR A 262 -11.37 -5.15 14.85
C THR A 262 -11.85 -4.63 16.21
N LEU A 263 -12.12 -5.56 17.13
CA LEU A 263 -12.49 -5.19 18.49
C LEU A 263 -11.28 -4.61 19.24
N LEU A 264 -11.39 -3.33 19.61
CA LEU A 264 -10.38 -2.61 20.39
C LEU A 264 -10.77 -2.47 21.86
N GLN A 265 -9.83 -2.80 22.74
CA GLN A 265 -9.88 -2.48 24.16
C GLN A 265 -8.99 -1.27 24.45
N PHE A 266 -9.56 -0.26 25.11
CA PHE A 266 -8.83 0.93 25.55
C PHE A 266 -8.50 0.84 27.04
N SER A 267 -7.33 1.35 27.41
CA SER A 267 -6.90 1.52 28.79
C SER A 267 -7.31 2.91 29.30
N ASP A 268 -7.83 2.95 30.52
CA ASP A 268 -8.13 4.21 31.23
C ASP A 268 -6.87 4.86 31.83
N PHE A 269 -5.69 4.24 31.69
CA PHE A 269 -4.47 4.67 32.37
C PHE A 269 -4.00 6.09 31.98
N CYS A 270 -4.16 6.47 30.72
CA CYS A 270 -3.71 7.75 30.15
C CYS A 270 -4.82 8.81 30.13
N ARG A 271 -5.99 8.53 30.72
CA ARG A 271 -7.00 9.56 30.91
C ARG A 271 -6.54 10.48 32.03
N ASP A 272 -6.70 11.78 31.85
CA ASP A 272 -6.31 12.78 32.85
C ASP A 272 -7.05 12.50 34.18
N ARG A 273 -6.26 12.24 35.22
CA ARG A 273 -6.72 12.00 36.58
C ARG A 273 -6.48 13.24 37.40
N CYS A 274 -7.46 13.67 38.17
CA CYS A 274 -7.26 14.69 39.20
C CYS A 274 -7.44 14.07 40.56
N ALA A 275 -6.77 14.66 41.54
CA ALA A 275 -7.07 14.39 42.93
C ALA A 275 -8.45 14.96 43.28
N GLY A 276 -9.22 14.22 44.07
CA GLY A 276 -10.40 14.74 44.75
C GLY A 276 -10.04 15.79 45.80
N GLY A 277 -11.04 16.53 46.25
CA GLY A 277 -10.88 17.62 47.21
C GLY A 277 -12.14 18.49 47.27
N ILE A 278 -12.01 19.65 47.91
CA ILE A 278 -13.04 20.67 47.90
C ILE A 278 -12.83 21.54 46.65
N VAL A 279 -13.84 21.63 45.80
CA VAL A 279 -13.82 22.43 44.59
C VAL A 279 -14.92 23.49 44.68
N THR A 280 -14.53 24.75 44.52
CA THR A 280 -15.44 25.91 44.50
C THR A 280 -15.77 26.38 43.09
N ASP A 281 -15.05 25.90 42.08
CA ASP A 281 -15.23 26.24 40.67
C ASP A 281 -15.16 24.99 39.80
N LEU A 282 -16.28 24.63 39.16
CA LEU A 282 -16.39 23.47 38.28
C LEU A 282 -15.54 23.57 37.02
N THR A 283 -15.07 24.75 36.62
CA THR A 283 -14.15 24.90 35.47
C THR A 283 -12.81 24.20 35.73
N SER A 284 -12.36 24.13 36.98
CA SER A 284 -11.15 23.39 37.39
C SER A 284 -11.25 21.87 37.17
N LEU A 285 -12.47 21.34 37.03
CA LEU A 285 -12.75 19.95 36.73
C LEU A 285 -13.06 19.70 35.25
N GLN A 286 -13.13 20.73 34.40
CA GLN A 286 -13.48 20.56 32.98
C GLN A 286 -12.45 19.76 32.18
N SER A 287 -11.17 19.82 32.58
CA SER A 287 -10.10 18.97 32.04
C SER A 287 -10.03 17.60 32.73
N CYS A 288 -10.77 17.41 33.81
CA CYS A 288 -10.68 16.24 34.66
C CYS A 288 -11.66 15.14 34.25
N ARG A 289 -11.16 13.94 33.95
CA ARG A 289 -12.02 12.81 33.56
C ARG A 289 -12.25 11.78 34.64
N ILE A 290 -11.28 11.61 35.53
CA ILE A 290 -11.39 10.70 36.67
C ILE A 290 -10.93 11.46 37.90
N VAL A 291 -11.82 11.65 38.86
CA VAL A 291 -11.49 12.22 40.16
C VAL A 291 -11.15 11.07 41.12
N MET A 292 -9.92 11.06 41.60
CA MET A 292 -9.39 10.05 42.52
C MET A 292 -9.56 10.55 43.96
N GLY A 293 -10.51 9.97 44.71
CA GLY A 293 -10.82 10.35 46.10
C GLY A 293 -12.18 11.01 46.25
N GLY A 294 -12.49 11.52 47.44
CA GLY A 294 -13.74 12.25 47.69
C GLY A 294 -13.75 13.62 47.00
N LEU A 295 -14.85 13.96 46.36
CA LEU A 295 -15.08 15.27 45.75
C LEU A 295 -16.20 15.99 46.50
N THR A 296 -15.93 17.20 46.99
CA THR A 296 -16.93 18.06 47.61
C THR A 296 -17.04 19.34 46.80
N ILE A 297 -18.21 19.59 46.19
CA ILE A 297 -18.50 20.85 45.51
C ILE A 297 -19.07 21.80 46.56
N LYS A 298 -18.46 22.98 46.72
CA LYS A 298 -18.84 23.97 47.73
C LYS A 298 -19.05 25.32 47.07
N ASP A 299 -20.05 26.08 47.51
CA ASP A 299 -20.28 27.46 47.05
C ASP A 299 -20.45 27.59 45.51
N TYR A 300 -21.03 26.57 44.87
CA TYR A 300 -21.35 26.62 43.43
C TYR A 300 -22.72 27.25 43.22
N ASP A 301 -22.74 28.53 42.83
CA ASP A 301 -23.95 29.20 42.37
C ASP A 301 -24.25 28.74 40.94
N CYS A 302 -25.38 28.05 40.75
CA CYS A 302 -25.90 27.75 39.42
C CYS A 302 -26.50 29.03 38.82
N GLU A 303 -25.81 29.66 37.87
CA GLU A 303 -26.42 30.55 36.88
C GLU A 303 -26.94 29.78 35.66
#